data_AF-A0A0R2K670-F1
#
_entry.id   AF-A0A0R2K670-F1
#
_cell.length_a   1.000
_cell.length_b   1.000
_cell.length_c   1.000
_cell.angle_alpha   90.00
_cell.angle_beta   90.00
_cell.angle_gamma   90.00
#
_symmetry.space_group_name_H-M   'P 1'
#
loop_
_entity.id
_entity.type
_entity.pdbx_description
1 polymer ?
#
loop_
_entity_poly.entity_id
_entity_poly.type
_entity_poly.pdbx_seq_one_letter_code
_entity_poly.pdbx_strand_id
1 'polypeptide(L)'
;MAQFRQISIKIADDDAHAVFVEGQAGKGHIVMISAKGKPTTSMLKHSDARYFDLADENTIEKIKVQDAYRINNIKYADIENDVVEQG
;
A
#
# COMPACT_ATOMS: atom_id res chain seq x y z
N MET A 1 -9.32 -18.86 1.14
CA MET A 1 -8.48 -18.39 0.01
C MET A 1 -8.43 -16.88 0.09
N ALA A 2 -7.26 -16.25 0.08
CA ALA A 2 -7.17 -14.79 0.09
C ALA A 2 -7.59 -14.26 -1.29
N GLN A 3 -8.49 -13.28 -1.32
CA GLN A 3 -8.89 -12.61 -2.56
C GLN A 3 -7.95 -11.43 -2.79
N PHE A 4 -7.22 -11.44 -3.90
CA PHE A 4 -6.31 -10.35 -4.25
C PHE A 4 -7.11 -9.27 -4.98
N ARG A 5 -7.24 -8.08 -4.39
CA ARG A 5 -7.79 -6.89 -5.06
C ARG A 5 -6.65 -5.92 -5.32
N GLN A 6 -6.28 -5.76 -6.59
CA GLN A 6 -5.30 -4.73 -6.97
C GLN A 6 -5.93 -3.35 -6.81
N ILE A 7 -5.39 -2.57 -5.88
CA ILE A 7 -5.73 -1.15 -5.70
C ILE A 7 -4.47 -0.34 -6.03
N SER A 8 -4.59 0.60 -6.96
CA SER A 8 -3.51 1.51 -7.34
C SER A 8 -3.55 2.75 -6.45
N ILE A 9 -2.59 2.87 -5.53
CA ILE A 9 -2.45 4.02 -4.64
C ILE A 9 -1.44 4.99 -5.26
N LYS A 10 -1.71 6.31 -5.14
CA LYS A 10 -0.76 7.33 -5.59
C LYS A 10 0.43 7.40 -4.63
N ILE A 11 1.62 7.30 -5.18
CA ILE A 11 2.86 7.52 -4.45
C ILE A 11 3.43 8.85 -4.93
N ALA A 12 3.97 9.66 -4.01
CA ALA A 12 4.71 10.88 -4.34
C ALA A 12 6.11 10.57 -4.94
N ASP A 13 6.18 9.59 -5.82
CA ASP A 13 7.36 9.12 -6.53
C ASP A 13 6.89 8.55 -7.88
N ASP A 14 7.31 9.21 -8.98
CA ASP A 14 6.87 8.90 -10.34
C ASP A 14 7.20 7.46 -10.78
N ASP A 15 8.18 6.83 -10.12
CA ASP A 15 8.67 5.49 -10.44
C ASP A 15 8.11 4.41 -9.49
N ALA A 16 7.19 4.76 -8.59
CA ALA A 16 6.70 3.85 -7.57
C ALA A 16 5.27 3.38 -7.80
N HIS A 17 5.04 2.08 -7.56
CA HIS A 17 3.72 1.46 -7.63
C HIS A 17 3.36 0.78 -6.32
N ALA A 18 2.11 0.96 -5.88
CA ALA A 18 1.53 0.30 -4.72
C ALA A 18 0.39 -0.64 -5.15
N VAL A 19 0.36 -1.83 -4.54
CA VAL A 19 -0.71 -2.81 -4.70
C VAL A 19 -1.21 -3.25 -3.34
N PHE A 20 -2.51 -3.12 -3.10
CA PHE A 20 -3.15 -3.72 -1.94
C PHE A 20 -3.37 -5.23 -2.12
N VAL A 21 -3.23 -5.97 -1.03
CA VAL A 21 -3.58 -7.38 -0.94
C VAL A 21 -4.38 -7.61 0.32
N GLU A 22 -5.62 -8.07 0.16
CA GLU A 22 -6.51 -8.38 1.29
C GLU A 22 -6.02 -9.64 2.03
N GLY A 23 -5.88 -9.52 3.35
CA GLY A 23 -5.48 -10.60 4.25
C GLY A 23 -6.67 -11.16 5.04
N GLN A 24 -6.42 -11.67 6.25
CA GLN A 24 -7.50 -12.12 7.15
C GLN A 24 -8.44 -10.96 7.48
N ALA A 25 -9.76 -11.23 7.47
CA ALA A 25 -10.89 -10.31 7.67
C ALA A 25 -10.53 -8.88 8.13
N GLY A 26 -10.54 -7.93 7.20
CA GLY A 26 -10.43 -6.49 7.46
C GLY A 26 -9.01 -5.91 7.53
N LYS A 27 -7.96 -6.75 7.53
CA LYS A 27 -6.56 -6.32 7.47
C LYS A 27 -5.86 -6.90 6.24
N GLY A 28 -4.97 -6.13 5.63
CA GLY A 28 -4.21 -6.53 4.45
C GLY A 28 -2.78 -6.00 4.46
N HIS A 29 -2.13 -6.05 3.30
CA HIS A 29 -0.80 -5.49 3.10
C HIS A 29 -0.71 -4.69 1.81
N ILE A 30 0.09 -3.63 1.81
CA ILE A 30 0.45 -2.86 0.61
C ILE A 30 1.85 -3.28 0.18
N VAL A 31 2.01 -3.68 -1.07
CA VAL A 31 3.31 -3.92 -1.68
C VAL A 31 3.69 -2.69 -2.49
N MET A 32 4.83 -2.11 -2.19
CA MET A 32 5.43 -0.97 -2.87
C MET A 32 6.68 -1.42 -3.61
N ILE A 33 6.89 -0.92 -4.82
CA ILE A 33 8.16 -1.05 -5.55
C ILE A 33 8.68 0.38 -5.74
N SER A 34 9.91 0.69 -5.30
CA SER A 34 10.50 2.03 -5.46
C SER A 34 11.98 1.93 -5.78
N ALA A 35 12.39 2.44 -6.94
CA ALA A 35 13.79 2.50 -7.35
C ALA A 35 14.66 3.43 -6.49
N LYS A 36 14.06 4.28 -5.65
CA LYS A 36 14.73 5.35 -4.88
C LYS A 36 15.01 4.96 -3.42
N GLY A 37 14.80 3.70 -3.04
CA GLY A 37 15.13 3.17 -1.71
C GLY A 37 13.91 2.85 -0.86
N LYS A 38 14.07 2.84 0.47
CA LYS A 38 12.98 2.45 1.39
C LYS A 38 11.88 3.52 1.41
N PRO A 39 10.66 3.22 0.94
CA PRO A 39 9.56 4.16 1.02
C PRO A 39 9.19 4.42 2.48
N THR A 40 8.84 5.66 2.77
CA THR A 40 8.29 6.06 4.06
C THR A 40 6.78 6.18 3.96
N THR A 41 6.12 6.11 5.12
CA THR A 41 4.66 6.21 5.25
C THR A 41 4.12 7.52 4.67
N SER A 42 4.87 8.61 4.81
CA SER A 42 4.57 9.93 4.24
C SER A 42 4.56 10.00 2.71
N MET A 43 5.11 9.01 2.02
CA MET A 43 5.11 8.94 0.55
C MET A 43 3.79 8.38 0.00
N LEU A 44 3.00 7.71 0.84
CA LEU A 44 1.70 7.17 0.49
C LEU A 44 0.62 8.23 0.65
N LYS A 45 -0.18 8.38 -0.41
CA LYS A 45 -1.33 9.28 -0.39
C LYS A 45 -2.56 8.60 -0.95
N HIS A 46 -3.69 8.93 -0.36
CA HIS A 46 -4.99 8.60 -0.87
C HIS A 46 -5.21 9.21 -2.27
N SER A 47 -6.20 8.71 -3.00
CA SER A 47 -6.57 9.18 -4.35
C SER A 47 -6.88 10.68 -4.37
N ASP A 48 -7.41 11.19 -3.24
CA ASP A 48 -7.76 12.58 -2.92
C ASP A 48 -6.58 13.42 -2.35
N ALA A 49 -5.37 12.87 -2.37
CA ALA A 49 -4.12 13.48 -1.90
C ALA A 49 -3.96 13.64 -0.37
N ARG A 50 -4.86 13.07 0.45
CA ARG A 50 -4.65 12.97 1.90
C ARG A 50 -3.53 11.99 2.25
N TYR A 51 -2.90 12.20 3.40
CA TYR A 51 -1.89 11.27 3.91
C TYR A 51 -2.52 10.00 4.46
N PHE A 52 -1.80 8.91 4.31
CA PHE A 52 -2.16 7.63 4.85
C PHE A 52 -1.91 7.59 6.36
N ASP A 53 -2.97 7.38 7.15
CA ASP A 53 -2.85 7.26 8.60
C ASP A 53 -2.51 5.82 8.97
N LEU A 54 -1.22 5.56 9.20
CA LEU A 54 -0.75 4.24 9.62
C LEU A 54 -0.74 4.16 11.15
N ALA A 55 -1.35 3.11 11.67
CA ALA A 55 -1.30 2.76 13.07
C ALA A 55 0.06 2.14 13.47
N ASP A 56 0.37 2.15 14.76
CA ASP A 56 1.61 1.61 15.32
C ASP A 56 1.84 0.11 15.00
N GLU A 57 0.77 -0.62 14.73
CA GLU A 57 0.79 -2.03 14.31
C GLU A 57 1.21 -2.25 12.84
N ASN A 58 1.35 -1.18 12.06
CA ASN A 58 1.79 -1.24 10.66
C ASN A 58 3.32 -1.31 10.58
N THR A 59 3.84 -2.36 9.94
CA THR A 59 5.29 -2.58 9.78
C THR A 59 5.69 -2.54 8.32
N ILE A 60 6.81 -1.87 8.01
CA ILE A 60 7.40 -1.82 6.67
C ILE A 60 8.59 -2.79 6.58
N GLU A 61 8.44 -3.84 5.78
CA GLU A 61 9.42 -4.90 5.58
C GLU A 61 9.94 -4.91 4.14
N LYS A 62 11.24 -5.13 3.93
CA LYS A 62 11.79 -5.37 2.59
C LYS A 62 11.51 -6.82 2.18
N ILE A 63 11.04 -7.04 0.95
CA ILE A 63 10.75 -8.39 0.43
C ILE A 63 11.79 -8.85 -0.60
N LYS A 64 11.65 -10.08 -1.13
CA LYS A 64 12.66 -10.75 -1.97
C LYS A 64 12.96 -10.07 -3.32
N VAL A 65 12.07 -9.20 -3.80
CA VAL A 65 12.31 -8.43 -5.03
C VAL A 65 13.17 -7.22 -4.66
N GLN A 66 14.26 -7.02 -5.42
CA GLN A 66 15.12 -5.85 -5.25
C GLN A 66 14.24 -4.60 -5.31
N ASP A 67 14.32 -3.77 -4.28
CA ASP A 67 13.58 -2.52 -4.15
C ASP A 67 12.05 -2.63 -3.96
N ALA A 68 11.57 -3.80 -3.53
CA ALA A 68 10.19 -3.98 -3.09
C ALA A 68 10.05 -4.02 -1.55
N TYR A 69 8.97 -3.42 -1.08
CA TYR A 69 8.63 -3.23 0.32
C TYR A 69 7.18 -3.61 0.57
N ARG A 70 6.88 -4.15 1.74
CA ARG A 70 5.53 -4.52 2.16
C ARG A 70 5.18 -3.79 3.44
N ILE A 71 4.02 -3.13 3.45
CA ILE A 71 3.42 -2.56 4.65
C ILE A 71 2.33 -3.51 5.13
N ASN A 72 2.46 -4.03 6.35
CA ASN A 72 1.54 -5.01 6.91
C ASN A 72 0.39 -4.36 7.69
N ASN A 73 -0.71 -5.11 7.85
CA ASN A 73 -1.85 -4.80 8.72
C ASN A 73 -2.64 -3.52 8.35
N ILE A 74 -2.63 -3.12 7.08
CA ILE A 74 -3.42 -1.99 6.60
C ILE A 74 -4.90 -2.32 6.73
N LYS A 75 -5.71 -1.45 7.35
CA LYS A 75 -7.15 -1.68 7.46
C LYS A 75 -7.80 -1.36 6.12
N TYR A 76 -8.76 -2.18 5.72
CA TYR A 76 -9.49 -1.96 4.46
C TYR A 76 -10.19 -0.59 4.42
N ALA A 77 -10.76 -0.15 5.55
CA ALA A 77 -11.44 1.15 5.65
C ALA A 77 -10.52 2.34 5.35
N ASP A 78 -9.20 2.20 5.53
CA ASP A 78 -8.25 3.27 5.26
C ASP A 78 -8.05 3.45 3.73
N ILE A 79 -8.32 2.42 2.92
CA ILE A 79 -8.05 2.40 1.46
C ILE A 79 -9.27 2.17 0.60
N GLU A 80 -10.44 1.95 1.18
CA GLU A 80 -11.64 1.61 0.43
C GLU A 80 -12.00 2.70 -0.61
N ASN A 81 -11.61 3.95 -0.34
CA ASN A 81 -11.79 5.10 -1.22
C ASN A 81 -10.63 5.34 -2.20
N ASP A 82 -9.53 4.59 -2.06
CA ASP A 82 -8.38 4.62 -2.98
C ASP A 82 -8.50 3.59 -4.10
N VAL A 83 -9.56 2.79 -4.09
CA VAL A 83 -9.88 1.81 -5.11
C VAL A 83 -10.13 2.54 -6.43
N VAL A 84 -9.17 2.45 -7.35
CA VAL A 84 -9.50 2.64 -8.77
C VAL A 84 -10.34 1.42 -9.16
N GLU A 85 -11.65 1.61 -9.30
CA GLU A 85 -12.48 0.63 -10.01
C GLU A 85 -11.85 0.41 -11.40
N GLN A 86 -11.47 -0.83 -11.70
CA GLN A 86 -11.18 -1.21 -13.08
C GLN A 86 -12.48 -1.06 -13.87
N GLY A 87 -12.64 0.08 -14.53
CA GLY A 87 -13.55 0.26 -15.65
C GLY A 87 -13.00 -0.36 -16.92
#